data_AF-A0A2D4F0B0-F1
#
_entry.id   AF-A0A2D4F0B0-F1
#
_cell.length_a   1.000
_cell.length_b   1.000
_cell.length_c   1.000
_cell.angle_alpha   90.00
_cell.angle_beta   90.00
_cell.angle_gamma   90.00
#
_symmetry.space_group_name_H-M   'P 1'
#
loop_
_entity.id
_entity.type
_entity.pdbx_description
1 polymer ?
#
loop_
_entity_poly.entity_id
_entity_poly.type
_entity_poly.pdbx_seq_one_letter_code
_entity_poly.pdbx_strand_id
1 'polypeptide(L)'
;MSARVAHPQEPHHSTEKPLIHCHKCGEQCKGEVLRVQAKHFHIKCFTCKVCGCDLAQGGFFIKNGDYLCTVDYQRMYGTRCNGCGEFVEGEVVTALGKTYHPNCFACTMCKHPFPPGDRVTFNGRDCLCQMCAQPMAPSPKELATSSSCAGCGRDIKNGQALLALDKQWHLGCFKCKACAKVLTGEYISKDGAPYCEKDYQVLFGVKCEACHQFITGKVLEVSNM
;
A
#
# COMPACT_ATOMS: atom_id res chain seq x y z
N MET A 1 -8.63 62.20 -74.72
CA MET A 1 -8.72 60.73 -74.85
C MET A 1 -7.50 60.13 -74.18
N SER A 2 -7.62 59.68 -72.93
CA SER A 2 -6.54 58.97 -72.22
C SER A 2 -7.04 57.58 -71.87
N ALA A 3 -6.54 56.57 -72.58
CA ALA A 3 -6.84 55.17 -72.32
C ALA A 3 -5.87 54.62 -71.27
N ARG A 4 -6.42 53.95 -70.27
CA ARG A 4 -5.71 53.33 -69.13
C ARG A 4 -5.02 52.04 -69.56
N VAL A 5 -3.82 51.81 -69.04
CA VAL A 5 -3.00 50.61 -69.21
C VAL A 5 -3.57 49.47 -68.36
N ALA A 6 -3.79 48.29 -68.95
CA ALA A 6 -4.16 47.07 -68.24
C ALA A 6 -2.89 46.28 -67.85
N HIS A 7 -2.75 45.96 -66.57
CA HIS A 7 -1.73 45.03 -66.05
C HIS A 7 -2.22 43.57 -66.15
N PRO A 8 -1.34 42.58 -66.35
CA PRO A 8 -1.72 41.16 -66.39
C PRO A 8 -2.00 40.62 -64.97
N GLN A 9 -3.05 39.83 -64.81
CA GLN A 9 -3.31 39.06 -63.58
C GLN A 9 -2.34 37.87 -63.51
N GLU A 10 -1.57 37.78 -62.42
CA GLU A 10 -0.85 36.56 -62.04
C GLU A 10 -1.79 35.52 -61.41
N PRO A 11 -1.47 34.21 -61.49
CA PRO A 11 -2.36 33.15 -61.04
C PRO A 11 -2.33 33.05 -59.50
N HIS A 12 -3.52 33.05 -58.89
CA HIS A 12 -3.71 32.80 -57.47
C HIS A 12 -3.20 31.39 -57.11
N HIS A 13 -2.10 31.34 -56.37
CA HIS A 13 -1.58 30.12 -55.76
C HIS A 13 -2.44 29.78 -54.53
N SER A 14 -3.46 28.93 -54.71
CA SER A 14 -4.30 28.44 -53.62
C SER A 14 -3.48 27.50 -52.72
N THR A 15 -2.91 28.03 -51.64
CA THR A 15 -2.42 27.22 -50.52
C THR A 15 -3.62 26.81 -49.66
N GLU A 16 -4.36 25.80 -50.09
CA GLU A 16 -5.50 25.31 -49.31
C GLU A 16 -4.99 24.58 -48.05
N LYS A 17 -5.24 25.20 -46.88
CA LYS A 17 -5.04 24.56 -45.58
C LYS A 17 -5.89 23.28 -45.54
N PRO A 18 -5.33 22.13 -45.09
CA PRO A 18 -6.08 20.89 -45.02
C PRO A 18 -7.34 21.07 -44.16
N LEU A 19 -8.50 20.75 -44.73
CA LEU A 19 -9.80 20.89 -44.09
C LEU A 19 -9.97 19.77 -43.05
N ILE A 20 -10.01 20.16 -41.78
CA ILE A 20 -10.20 19.23 -40.67
C ILE A 20 -11.69 18.99 -40.47
N HIS A 21 -12.11 17.73 -40.48
CA HIS A 21 -13.49 17.31 -40.25
C HIS A 21 -13.62 16.59 -38.90
N CYS A 22 -14.73 16.84 -38.20
CA CYS A 22 -15.03 16.22 -36.92
C CYS A 22 -15.44 14.76 -37.13
N HIS A 23 -14.77 13.85 -36.44
CA HIS A 23 -15.03 12.42 -36.55
C HIS A 23 -16.42 12.00 -36.04
N LYS A 24 -17.00 12.76 -35.09
CA LYS A 24 -18.32 12.43 -34.54
C LYS A 24 -19.49 12.90 -35.40
N CYS A 25 -19.47 14.14 -35.89
CA CYS A 25 -20.59 14.72 -36.63
C CYS A 25 -20.35 14.83 -38.14
N GLY A 26 -19.12 14.61 -38.62
CA GLY A 26 -18.74 14.73 -40.03
C GLY A 26 -18.47 16.16 -40.50
N GLU A 27 -18.96 17.17 -39.78
CA GLU A 27 -18.85 18.59 -40.15
C GLU A 27 -17.43 19.14 -40.02
N GLN A 28 -17.10 20.16 -40.82
CA GLN A 28 -15.81 20.85 -40.77
C GLN A 28 -15.59 21.52 -39.40
N CYS A 29 -14.41 21.33 -38.83
CA CYS A 29 -13.96 22.05 -37.64
C CYS A 29 -13.56 23.48 -37.99
N LYS A 30 -14.09 24.44 -37.23
CA LYS A 30 -13.74 25.87 -37.32
C LYS A 30 -13.10 26.28 -35.98
N GLY A 31 -11.90 26.86 -36.03
CA GLY A 31 -11.16 27.27 -34.83
C GLY A 31 -10.45 26.11 -34.14
N GLU A 32 -10.47 26.10 -32.81
CA GLU A 32 -9.80 25.09 -32.00
C GLU A 32 -10.44 23.70 -32.16
N VAL A 33 -9.59 22.68 -32.24
CA VAL A 33 -9.99 21.29 -32.49
C VAL A 33 -9.27 20.38 -31.50
N LEU A 34 -10.00 19.40 -30.97
CA LEU A 34 -9.39 18.33 -30.17
C LEU A 34 -8.86 17.26 -31.11
N ARG A 35 -7.59 16.91 -30.91
CA ARG A 35 -6.96 15.79 -31.60
C ARG A 35 -6.78 14.64 -30.63
N VAL A 36 -7.40 13.51 -30.94
CA VAL A 36 -7.29 12.26 -30.18
C VAL A 36 -6.80 11.17 -31.12
N GLN A 37 -5.57 10.71 -30.90
CA GLN A 37 -4.84 9.85 -31.85
C GLN A 37 -4.81 10.51 -33.24
N ALA A 38 -5.30 9.83 -34.28
CA ALA A 38 -5.39 10.33 -35.65
C ALA A 38 -6.74 11.00 -35.99
N LYS A 39 -7.65 11.14 -35.01
CA LYS A 39 -9.00 11.68 -35.22
C LYS A 39 -9.12 13.08 -34.64
N HIS A 40 -9.98 13.88 -35.26
CA HIS A 40 -10.24 15.26 -34.88
C HIS A 40 -11.70 15.43 -34.45
N PHE A 41 -11.96 16.27 -33.46
CA PHE A 41 -13.29 16.50 -32.91
C PHE A 41 -13.49 17.98 -32.60
N HIS A 42 -14.71 18.50 -32.80
CA HIS A 42 -15.09 19.71 -32.07
C HIS A 42 -15.01 19.42 -30.57
N ILE A 43 -14.58 20.42 -29.79
CA ILE A 43 -14.46 20.28 -28.32
C ILE A 43 -15.77 19.72 -27.74
N LYS A 44 -16.91 20.30 -28.12
CA LYS A 44 -18.27 19.87 -27.68
C LYS A 44 -18.71 18.50 -28.21
N CYS A 45 -18.08 18.01 -29.28
CA CYS A 45 -18.42 16.70 -29.84
C CYS A 45 -17.63 15.58 -29.16
N PHE A 46 -16.55 15.87 -28.46
CA PHE A 46 -15.78 14.85 -27.77
C PHE A 46 -16.42 14.47 -26.43
N THR A 47 -17.44 13.61 -26.49
CA THR A 47 -18.29 13.26 -25.33
C THR A 47 -18.35 11.75 -25.09
N CYS A 48 -18.68 11.35 -23.86
CA CYS A 48 -18.91 9.95 -23.51
C CYS A 48 -20.07 9.38 -24.34
N LYS A 49 -19.90 8.17 -24.88
CA LYS A 49 -20.98 7.47 -25.60
C LYS A 49 -22.17 7.11 -24.70
N VAL A 50 -21.93 6.88 -23.41
CA VAL A 50 -22.95 6.40 -22.47
C VAL A 50 -23.68 7.57 -21.80
N CYS A 51 -22.99 8.40 -21.02
CA CYS A 51 -23.62 9.51 -20.31
C CYS A 51 -23.65 10.85 -21.08
N GLY A 52 -22.92 10.97 -22.18
CA GLY A 52 -22.85 12.23 -22.95
C GLY A 52 -22.02 13.35 -22.33
N CYS A 53 -21.36 13.12 -21.19
CA CYS A 53 -20.50 14.14 -20.57
C CYS A 53 -19.33 14.55 -21.47
N ASP A 54 -18.83 15.77 -21.28
CA ASP A 54 -17.61 16.26 -21.95
C ASP A 54 -16.39 15.43 -21.51
N LEU A 55 -15.61 14.95 -22.48
CA LEU A 55 -14.36 14.20 -22.26
C LEU A 55 -13.11 15.06 -22.42
N ALA A 56 -13.23 16.31 -22.87
CA ALA A 56 -12.10 17.20 -23.12
C ALA A 56 -11.31 17.54 -21.84
N GLN A 57 -11.99 17.58 -20.69
CA GLN A 57 -11.41 18.00 -19.41
C GLN A 57 -11.06 16.83 -18.48
N GLY A 58 -11.53 15.61 -18.79
CA GLY A 58 -11.38 14.43 -17.94
C GLY A 58 -10.58 13.30 -18.61
N GLY A 59 -10.23 12.28 -17.83
CA GLY A 59 -9.71 11.03 -18.38
C GLY A 59 -10.78 10.29 -19.19
N PHE A 60 -10.37 9.63 -20.26
CA PHE A 60 -11.26 8.83 -21.10
C PHE A 60 -10.59 7.52 -21.53
N PHE A 61 -11.42 6.55 -21.93
CA PHE A 61 -11.00 5.27 -22.49
C PHE A 61 -11.58 5.09 -23.89
N ILE A 62 -10.83 4.39 -24.75
CA ILE A 62 -11.29 3.99 -26.08
C ILE A 62 -11.52 2.49 -26.08
N LYS A 63 -12.76 2.04 -26.36
CA LYS A 63 -13.10 0.62 -26.45
C LYS A 63 -13.96 0.37 -27.67
N ASN A 64 -13.54 -0.53 -28.56
CA ASN A 64 -14.26 -0.87 -29.80
C ASN A 64 -14.61 0.35 -30.67
N GLY A 65 -13.77 1.40 -30.64
CA GLY A 65 -14.00 2.65 -31.36
C GLY A 65 -14.85 3.69 -30.61
N ASP A 66 -15.42 3.33 -29.47
CA ASP A 66 -16.22 4.22 -28.63
C ASP A 66 -15.37 4.94 -27.59
N TYR A 67 -15.76 6.18 -27.28
CA TYR A 67 -15.12 7.02 -26.26
C TYR A 67 -15.98 7.04 -25.00
N LEU A 68 -15.37 6.68 -23.87
CA LEU A 68 -16.06 6.49 -22.59
C LEU A 68 -15.37 7.31 -21.51
N CYS A 69 -16.14 7.96 -20.63
CA CYS A 69 -15.58 8.55 -19.43
C CYS A 69 -15.09 7.45 -18.48
N THR A 70 -14.17 7.80 -17.58
CA THR A 70 -13.63 6.89 -16.57
C THR A 70 -14.71 6.16 -15.80
N VAL A 71 -15.76 6.87 -15.36
CA VAL A 71 -16.87 6.33 -14.57
C VAL A 71 -17.66 5.27 -15.34
N ASP A 72 -18.10 5.58 -16.57
CA ASP A 72 -18.87 4.62 -17.37
C ASP A 72 -18.01 3.44 -17.83
N TYR A 73 -16.74 3.68 -18.13
CA TYR A 73 -15.80 2.60 -18.45
C TYR A 73 -15.63 1.65 -17.27
N GLN A 74 -15.41 2.16 -16.06
CA GLN A 74 -15.32 1.34 -14.85
C GLN A 74 -16.63 0.61 -14.58
N ARG A 75 -17.77 1.29 -14.71
CA ARG A 75 -19.08 0.67 -14.47
C ARG A 75 -19.35 -0.53 -15.39
N MET A 76 -18.96 -0.44 -16.66
CA MET A 76 -19.22 -1.48 -17.65
C MET A 76 -18.13 -2.56 -17.72
N TYR A 77 -16.86 -2.17 -17.54
CA TYR A 77 -15.70 -3.02 -17.83
C TYR A 77 -14.69 -3.08 -16.68
N GLY A 78 -14.90 -2.32 -15.61
CA GLY A 78 -14.02 -2.31 -14.45
C GLY A 78 -14.05 -3.64 -13.71
N THR A 79 -12.90 -4.05 -13.19
CA THR A 79 -12.80 -5.19 -12.29
C THR A 79 -13.05 -4.73 -10.88
N ARG A 80 -13.91 -5.43 -10.13
CA ARG A 80 -14.17 -5.13 -8.73
C ARG A 80 -13.20 -5.89 -7.83
N CYS A 81 -12.71 -5.21 -6.81
CA CYS A 81 -11.95 -5.81 -5.73
C CYS A 81 -12.84 -6.79 -4.96
N ASN A 82 -12.38 -8.03 -4.80
CA ASN A 82 -13.12 -9.03 -4.03
C ASN A 82 -13.10 -8.72 -2.51
N GLY A 83 -12.21 -7.84 -2.04
CA GLY A 83 -12.12 -7.44 -0.63
C GLY A 83 -13.13 -6.35 -0.24
N CYS A 84 -13.16 -5.23 -0.97
CA CYS A 84 -13.99 -4.06 -0.63
C CYS A 84 -15.19 -3.85 -1.57
N GLY A 85 -15.23 -4.53 -2.73
CA GLY A 85 -16.28 -4.36 -3.74
C GLY A 85 -16.04 -3.19 -4.70
N GLU A 86 -15.15 -2.25 -4.38
CA GLU A 86 -14.82 -1.10 -5.24
C GLU A 86 -13.97 -1.47 -6.45
N PHE A 87 -13.96 -0.60 -7.47
CA PHE A 87 -13.15 -0.84 -8.67
C PHE A 87 -11.65 -0.77 -8.35
N VAL A 88 -10.89 -1.71 -8.92
CA VAL A 88 -9.43 -1.68 -8.84
C VAL A 88 -8.85 -0.72 -9.87
N GLU A 89 -7.84 0.03 -9.46
CA GLU A 89 -7.12 0.99 -10.29
C GLU A 89 -5.61 0.78 -10.10
N GLY A 90 -4.82 0.91 -11.18
CA GLY A 90 -3.36 0.76 -11.12
C GLY A 90 -2.91 -0.67 -10.83
N GLU A 91 -2.03 -0.83 -9.83
CA GLU A 91 -1.49 -2.12 -9.42
C GLU A 91 -2.53 -2.97 -8.70
N VAL A 92 -2.58 -4.25 -9.03
CA VAL A 92 -3.55 -5.20 -8.48
C VAL A 92 -2.87 -6.47 -8.02
N VAL A 93 -3.48 -7.12 -7.03
CA VAL A 93 -3.09 -8.47 -6.62
C VAL A 93 -4.12 -9.46 -7.16
N THR A 94 -3.65 -10.44 -7.92
CA THR A 94 -4.49 -11.56 -8.40
C THR A 94 -4.12 -12.83 -7.66
N ALA A 95 -5.09 -13.42 -6.97
CA ALA A 95 -4.95 -14.68 -6.24
C ALA A 95 -6.19 -15.55 -6.42
N LEU A 96 -5.98 -16.83 -6.76
CA LEU A 96 -7.07 -17.80 -6.99
C LEU A 96 -8.15 -17.30 -7.97
N GLY A 97 -7.75 -16.60 -9.03
CA GLY A 97 -8.67 -16.03 -10.02
C GLY A 97 -9.49 -14.83 -9.54
N LYS A 98 -9.21 -14.30 -8.34
CA LYS A 98 -9.83 -13.10 -7.78
C LYS A 98 -8.84 -11.95 -7.77
N THR A 99 -9.37 -10.72 -7.91
CA THR A 99 -8.57 -9.50 -7.95
C THR A 99 -8.84 -8.66 -6.70
N TYR A 100 -7.78 -8.08 -6.15
CA TYR A 100 -7.80 -7.28 -4.93
C TYR A 100 -6.96 -6.02 -5.12
N HIS A 101 -7.31 -4.94 -4.41
CA HIS A 101 -6.32 -3.89 -4.14
C HIS A 101 -5.18 -4.47 -3.27
N PRO A 102 -3.94 -3.96 -3.40
CA PRO A 102 -2.82 -4.39 -2.54
C PRO A 102 -3.15 -4.33 -1.04
N ASN A 103 -3.82 -3.25 -0.60
CA ASN A 103 -4.25 -3.09 0.79
C ASN A 103 -5.45 -3.97 1.19
N CYS A 104 -6.24 -4.42 0.22
CA CYS A 104 -7.38 -5.31 0.48
C CYS A 104 -6.97 -6.79 0.49
N PHE A 105 -5.81 -7.12 -0.08
CA PHE A 105 -5.21 -8.44 0.06
C PHE A 105 -4.39 -8.50 1.35
N ALA A 106 -5.11 -8.69 2.46
CA ALA A 106 -4.57 -8.69 3.81
C ALA A 106 -5.15 -9.83 4.64
N CYS A 107 -4.44 -10.23 5.68
CA CYS A 107 -4.86 -11.29 6.58
C CYS A 107 -6.21 -10.95 7.23
N THR A 108 -7.21 -11.83 7.14
CA THR A 108 -8.53 -11.55 7.71
C THR A 108 -8.51 -11.44 9.23
N MET A 109 -7.51 -12.05 9.90
CA MET A 109 -7.32 -12.01 11.34
C MET A 109 -6.57 -10.77 11.83
N CYS A 110 -5.34 -10.53 11.34
CA CYS A 110 -4.50 -9.43 11.83
C CYS A 110 -4.56 -8.15 10.99
N LYS A 111 -5.25 -8.19 9.84
CA LYS A 111 -5.40 -7.08 8.88
C LYS A 111 -4.10 -6.55 8.26
N HIS A 112 -2.97 -7.24 8.49
CA HIS A 112 -1.72 -6.89 7.81
C HIS A 112 -1.72 -7.37 6.34
N PRO A 113 -1.28 -6.53 5.39
CA PRO A 113 -1.04 -6.93 4.01
C PRO A 113 -0.02 -8.06 3.92
N PHE A 114 -0.12 -8.90 2.89
CA PHE A 114 0.85 -9.97 2.65
C PHE A 114 2.08 -9.43 1.90
N PRO A 115 3.30 -9.60 2.43
CA PRO A 115 4.52 -9.32 1.70
C PRO A 115 4.62 -10.12 0.40
N PRO A 116 5.30 -9.59 -0.63
CA PRO A 116 5.62 -10.37 -1.82
C PRO A 116 6.40 -11.65 -1.47
N GLY A 117 5.91 -12.81 -1.92
CA GLY A 117 6.56 -14.11 -1.69
C GLY A 117 6.08 -14.87 -0.46
N ASP A 118 5.23 -14.29 0.38
CA ASP A 118 4.70 -14.98 1.56
C ASP A 118 3.68 -16.07 1.19
N ARG A 119 3.66 -17.14 2.00
CA ARG A 119 2.66 -18.21 1.87
C ARG A 119 1.34 -17.76 2.51
N VAL A 120 0.30 -17.69 1.69
CA VAL A 120 -1.06 -17.34 2.12
C VAL A 120 -1.91 -18.60 2.20
N THR A 121 -2.63 -18.78 3.30
CA THR A 121 -3.58 -19.88 3.46
C THR A 121 -4.99 -19.38 3.17
N PHE A 122 -5.72 -20.08 2.30
CA PHE A 122 -7.09 -19.75 1.94
C PHE A 122 -8.06 -20.75 2.55
N ASN A 123 -8.93 -20.27 3.45
CA ASN A 123 -10.03 -21.05 4.02
C ASN A 123 -11.37 -20.47 3.55
N GLY A 124 -11.76 -20.78 2.31
CA GLY A 124 -12.96 -20.21 1.69
C GLY A 124 -12.81 -18.73 1.34
N ARG A 125 -13.43 -17.85 2.12
CA ARG A 125 -13.29 -16.38 1.96
C ARG A 125 -12.14 -15.81 2.77
N ASP A 126 -11.66 -16.54 3.77
CA ASP A 126 -10.58 -16.08 4.64
C ASP A 126 -9.22 -16.32 4.01
N CYS A 127 -8.43 -15.26 3.92
CA CYS A 127 -7.01 -15.32 3.62
C CYS A 127 -6.22 -15.07 4.91
N LEU A 128 -5.41 -16.04 5.32
CA LEU A 128 -4.67 -16.02 6.58
C LEU A 128 -3.17 -15.96 6.29
N CYS A 129 -2.44 -15.13 7.04
CA CYS A 129 -0.98 -15.12 6.97
C CYS A 129 -0.44 -16.36 7.65
N GLN A 130 0.82 -16.71 7.38
CA GLN A 130 1.45 -17.91 7.96
C GLN A 130 1.29 -17.97 9.49
N MET A 131 1.32 -16.82 10.17
CA MET A 131 1.17 -16.76 11.63
C MET A 131 -0.26 -16.94 12.12
N CYS A 132 -1.25 -16.52 11.34
CA CYS A 132 -2.66 -16.72 11.67
C CYS A 132 -3.24 -18.03 11.12
N ALA A 133 -2.57 -18.64 10.13
CA ALA A 133 -2.96 -19.88 9.48
C ALA A 133 -2.46 -21.13 10.19
N GLN A 134 -1.44 -20.99 11.06
CA GLN A 134 -1.08 -22.09 11.94
C GLN A 134 -2.34 -22.50 12.71
N PRO A 135 -2.67 -23.80 12.75
CA PRO A 135 -3.66 -24.26 13.69
C PRO A 135 -3.24 -23.70 15.05
N MET A 136 -4.19 -23.22 15.85
CA MET A 136 -4.08 -23.54 17.26
C MET A 136 -3.82 -25.04 17.26
N ALA A 137 -2.56 -25.45 17.48
CA ALA A 137 -2.25 -26.83 17.78
C ALA A 137 -3.30 -27.26 18.81
N PRO A 138 -3.81 -28.50 18.77
CA PRO A 138 -4.62 -28.99 19.89
C PRO A 138 -3.87 -28.57 21.13
N SER A 139 -4.55 -27.79 21.97
CA SER A 139 -3.99 -27.32 23.23
C SER A 139 -3.14 -28.46 23.78
N PRO A 140 -1.84 -28.26 24.05
CA PRO A 140 -1.14 -29.22 24.88
C PRO A 140 -2.04 -29.35 26.10
N LYS A 141 -2.70 -30.50 26.22
CA LYS A 141 -3.42 -30.88 27.43
C LYS A 141 -2.44 -30.59 28.54
N GLU A 142 -2.80 -29.60 29.34
CA GLU A 142 -2.29 -29.38 30.68
C GLU A 142 -0.80 -29.66 30.84
N LEU A 143 0.02 -28.72 30.37
CA LEU A 143 1.09 -28.32 31.26
C LEU A 143 0.74 -26.93 31.77
N ALA A 144 0.33 -26.90 33.03
CA ALA A 144 0.07 -25.71 33.80
C ALA A 144 1.32 -24.82 33.85
N THR A 145 1.61 -24.08 32.78
CA THR A 145 2.46 -22.89 32.88
C THR A 145 1.51 -21.75 33.18
N SER A 146 1.16 -21.66 34.46
CA SER A 146 0.51 -20.55 35.14
C SER A 146 0.32 -19.31 34.25
N SER A 147 -0.93 -18.93 33.97
CA SER A 147 -1.29 -17.62 33.38
C SER A 147 -0.95 -16.43 34.29
N SER A 148 0.03 -16.61 35.16
CA SER A 148 0.41 -15.73 36.26
C SER A 148 1.59 -14.88 35.83
N CYS A 149 1.48 -13.58 36.05
CA CYS A 149 2.48 -12.60 35.71
C CYS A 149 3.78 -12.85 36.49
N ALA A 150 4.90 -13.03 35.79
CA ALA A 150 6.20 -13.27 36.40
C ALA A 150 6.69 -12.14 37.33
N GLY A 151 6.15 -10.93 37.18
CA GLY A 151 6.47 -9.81 38.06
C GLY A 151 5.65 -9.73 39.36
N CYS A 152 4.46 -10.35 39.43
CA CYS A 152 3.58 -10.20 40.60
C CYS A 152 2.89 -11.49 41.06
N GLY A 153 3.09 -12.60 40.36
CA GLY A 153 2.50 -13.91 40.65
C GLY A 153 0.98 -14.01 40.45
N ARG A 154 0.30 -12.92 40.07
CA ARG A 154 -1.17 -12.92 39.85
C ARG A 154 -1.53 -13.25 38.42
N ASP A 155 -2.69 -13.88 38.24
CA ASP A 155 -3.24 -14.22 36.93
C ASP A 155 -3.48 -12.99 36.06
N ILE A 156 -3.11 -13.11 34.78
CA ILE A 156 -3.34 -12.10 33.76
C ILE A 156 -4.72 -12.37 33.14
N LYS A 157 -5.69 -11.51 33.46
CA LYS A 157 -7.07 -11.60 32.95
C LYS A 157 -7.24 -10.68 31.72
N ASN A 158 -8.08 -11.08 30.77
CA ASN A 158 -8.42 -10.31 29.54
C ASN A 158 -7.36 -10.24 28.43
N GLY A 159 -6.36 -11.13 28.41
CA GLY A 159 -5.52 -11.37 27.24
C GLY A 159 -4.48 -10.29 26.90
N GLN A 160 -4.41 -9.18 27.64
CA GLN A 160 -3.35 -8.18 27.51
C GLN A 160 -2.13 -8.57 28.36
N ALA A 161 -1.34 -9.50 27.83
CA ALA A 161 -0.06 -9.93 28.41
C ALA A 161 1.11 -9.46 27.55
N LEU A 162 2.18 -8.98 28.17
CA LEU A 162 3.48 -8.79 27.51
C LEU A 162 4.25 -10.11 27.57
N LEU A 163 4.74 -10.57 26.42
CA LEU A 163 5.63 -11.71 26.31
C LEU A 163 7.08 -11.21 26.28
N ALA A 164 7.85 -11.56 27.31
CA ALA A 164 9.26 -11.19 27.42
C ALA A 164 9.99 -12.19 28.34
N LEU A 165 11.27 -12.48 28.04
CA LEU A 165 12.09 -13.41 28.82
C LEU A 165 11.45 -14.81 28.96
N ASP A 166 10.81 -15.29 27.88
CA ASP A 166 10.04 -16.55 27.84
C ASP A 166 8.96 -16.66 28.94
N LYS A 167 8.46 -15.51 29.43
CA LYS A 167 7.46 -15.40 30.49
C LYS A 167 6.38 -14.39 30.13
N GLN A 168 5.25 -14.47 30.84
CA GLN A 168 4.13 -13.54 30.70
C GLN A 168 4.16 -12.48 31.81
N TRP A 169 3.84 -11.25 31.45
CA TRP A 169 3.85 -10.12 32.36
C TRP A 169 2.62 -9.25 32.14
N HIS A 170 2.10 -8.61 33.20
CA HIS A 170 1.31 -7.41 33.01
C HIS A 170 2.21 -6.31 32.43
N LEU A 171 1.69 -5.47 31.54
CA LEU A 171 2.40 -4.30 31.02
C LEU A 171 3.00 -3.44 32.15
N GLY A 172 2.22 -3.23 33.21
CA GLY A 172 2.66 -2.48 34.39
C GLY A 172 3.61 -3.25 35.32
N CYS A 173 3.80 -4.55 35.16
CA CYS A 173 4.70 -5.38 35.99
C CYS A 173 6.05 -5.64 35.33
N PHE A 174 6.19 -5.41 34.03
CA PHE A 174 7.47 -5.51 33.34
C PHE A 174 8.32 -4.27 33.64
N LYS A 175 9.17 -4.38 34.65
CA LYS A 175 9.92 -3.26 35.24
C LYS A 175 11.39 -3.60 35.34
N CYS A 176 12.25 -2.60 35.18
CA CYS A 176 13.68 -2.75 35.46
C CYS A 176 13.86 -3.31 36.89
N LYS A 177 14.63 -4.40 37.02
CA LYS A 177 14.90 -5.01 38.33
C LYS A 177 15.66 -4.09 39.28
N ALA A 178 16.42 -3.12 38.76
CA ALA A 178 17.19 -2.18 39.55
C ALA A 178 16.37 -0.95 39.99
N CYS A 179 15.79 -0.18 39.05
CA CYS A 179 15.07 1.06 39.38
C CYS A 179 13.53 0.93 39.44
N ALA A 180 12.97 -0.25 39.19
CA ALA A 180 11.52 -0.50 39.11
C ALA A 180 10.75 0.34 38.07
N LYS A 181 11.43 1.05 37.17
CA LYS A 181 10.79 1.75 36.04
C LYS A 181 10.12 0.75 35.11
N VAL A 182 8.85 1.00 34.76
CA VAL A 182 8.13 0.20 33.76
C VAL A 182 8.82 0.34 32.41
N LEU A 183 9.07 -0.80 31.75
CA LEU A 183 9.75 -0.88 30.46
C LEU A 183 8.71 -1.08 29.37
N THR A 184 8.56 -0.10 28.49
CA THR A 184 7.60 -0.11 27.37
C THR A 184 8.28 -0.16 26.01
N GLY A 185 9.62 -0.14 25.96
CA GLY A 185 10.44 -0.15 24.76
C GLY A 185 11.60 -1.14 24.89
N GLU A 186 12.74 -0.81 24.28
CA GLU A 186 13.95 -1.64 24.36
C GLU A 186 14.40 -1.87 25.82
N TYR A 187 14.80 -3.10 26.10
CA TYR A 187 15.31 -3.53 27.40
C TYR A 187 16.48 -4.49 27.21
N ILE A 188 17.29 -4.63 28.25
CA ILE A 188 18.40 -5.59 28.27
C ILE A 188 18.06 -6.70 29.24
N SER A 189 18.24 -7.94 28.81
CA SER A 189 18.01 -9.14 29.63
C SER A 189 19.30 -9.60 30.29
N LYS A 190 19.23 -9.94 31.58
CA LYS A 190 20.32 -10.59 32.32
C LYS A 190 19.75 -11.55 33.34
N ASP A 191 20.17 -12.81 33.28
CA ASP A 191 19.79 -13.88 34.22
C ASP A 191 18.27 -13.99 34.42
N GLY A 192 17.51 -13.85 33.32
CA GLY A 192 16.05 -13.92 33.33
C GLY A 192 15.34 -12.71 33.95
N ALA A 193 16.05 -11.60 34.16
CA ALA A 193 15.49 -10.34 34.64
C ALA A 193 15.68 -9.19 33.62
N PRO A 194 14.70 -8.28 33.50
CA PRO A 194 14.80 -7.14 32.60
C PRO A 194 15.44 -5.93 33.29
N TYR A 195 16.27 -5.20 32.55
CA TYR A 195 16.94 -3.97 32.97
C TYR A 195 16.74 -2.87 31.93
N CYS A 196 16.68 -1.62 32.38
CA CYS A 196 16.88 -0.50 31.47
C CYS A 196 18.36 -0.41 31.10
N GLU A 197 18.66 0.19 29.94
CA GLU A 197 20.04 0.33 29.45
C GLU A 197 20.97 0.97 30.49
N LYS A 198 20.52 2.09 31.10
CA LYS A 198 21.30 2.83 32.10
C LYS A 198 21.71 1.94 33.28
N ASP A 199 20.75 1.24 33.88
CA ASP A 199 21.03 0.41 35.06
C ASP A 199 21.84 -0.83 34.68
N TYR A 200 21.61 -1.39 33.48
CA TYR A 200 22.43 -2.49 32.99
C TYR A 200 23.89 -2.08 32.82
N GLN A 201 24.16 -0.92 32.21
CA GLN A 201 25.51 -0.40 32.04
C GLN A 201 26.21 -0.15 33.39
N VAL A 202 25.49 0.41 34.36
CA VAL A 202 26.03 0.66 35.70
C VAL A 202 26.36 -0.64 36.44
N LEU A 203 25.52 -1.67 36.32
CA LEU A 203 25.67 -2.92 37.06
C LEU A 203 26.58 -3.95 36.36
N PHE A 204 26.54 -3.99 35.04
CA PHE A 204 27.12 -5.08 34.23
C PHE A 204 27.85 -4.59 32.97
N GLY A 205 27.85 -3.29 32.70
CA GLY A 205 28.44 -2.73 31.49
C GLY A 205 29.95 -2.90 31.49
N VAL A 206 30.48 -3.43 30.38
CA VAL A 206 31.92 -3.47 30.13
C VAL A 206 32.32 -2.14 29.50
N LYS A 207 33.37 -1.52 30.04
CA LYS A 207 33.95 -0.30 29.47
C LYS A 207 35.11 -0.66 28.56
N CYS A 208 35.21 0.03 27.43
CA CYS A 208 36.38 -0.06 26.58
C CYS A 208 37.58 0.55 27.30
N GLU A 209 38.69 -0.18 27.39
CA GLU A 209 39.91 0.30 28.05
C GLU A 209 40.47 1.57 27.38
N ALA A 210 40.31 1.70 26.05
CA ALA A 210 40.85 2.84 25.31
C ALA A 210 40.01 4.13 25.48
N CYS A 211 38.68 4.04 25.42
CA CYS A 211 37.80 5.22 25.41
C CYS A 211 36.93 5.38 26.66
N HIS A 212 36.99 4.42 27.59
CA HIS A 212 36.24 4.38 28.85
C HIS A 212 34.72 4.48 28.73
N GLN A 213 34.18 4.33 27.51
CA GLN A 213 32.75 4.28 27.23
C GLN A 213 32.24 2.84 27.36
N PHE A 214 30.95 2.69 27.67
CA PHE A 214 30.30 1.38 27.68
C PHE A 214 30.25 0.78 26.27
N ILE A 215 30.64 -0.49 26.16
CA ILE A 215 30.57 -1.23 24.93
C ILE A 215 29.11 -1.65 24.70
N THR A 216 28.56 -1.31 23.54
CA THR A 216 27.20 -1.67 23.13
C THR A 216 27.25 -2.75 22.04
N GLY A 217 26.30 -3.69 22.05
CA GLY A 217 26.22 -4.78 21.05
C GLY A 217 26.84 -6.10 21.50
N LYS A 218 27.01 -7.04 20.54
CA LYS A 218 27.59 -8.37 20.80
C LYS A 218 29.09 -8.24 21.03
N VAL A 219 29.53 -8.49 22.27
CA VAL A 219 30.94 -8.59 22.62
C VAL A 219 31.45 -10.02 22.41
N LEU A 220 32.65 -10.16 21.86
CA LEU A 220 33.35 -11.45 21.82
C LEU A 220 34.09 -11.60 23.14
N GLU A 221 33.63 -12.54 23.96
CA GLU A 221 34.25 -12.86 25.24
C GLU A 221 35.36 -13.88 24.99
N VAL A 222 36.61 -13.45 25.12
CA VAL A 222 37.76 -14.35 25.06
C VAL A 222 38.02 -14.84 26.48
N SER A 223 37.59 -16.06 26.79
CA SER A 223 37.96 -16.72 28.04
C SER A 223 39.43 -17.14 27.95
N ASN A 224 40.31 -16.50 28.71
CA ASN A 224 41.63 -17.06 28.96
C ASN A 224 41.48 -18.28 29.87
N MET A 225 42.00 -19.43 29.42
CA MET A 225 42.30 -20.57 30.28
C MET A 225 43.44 -20.22 31.25
#